data_AF-A0A2H0VF34-F1
#
_entry.id   AF-A0A2H0VF34-F1
#
_cell.length_a   1.000
_cell.length_b   1.000
_cell.length_c   1.000
_cell.angle_alpha   90.00
_cell.angle_beta   90.00
_cell.angle_gamma   90.00
#
_symmetry.space_group_name_H-M   'P 1'
#
loop_
_entity.id
_entity.type
_entity.pdbx_description
1 polymer ?
#
loop_
_entity_poly.entity_id
_entity_poly.type
_entity_poly.pdbx_seq_one_letter_code
_entity_poly.pdbx_strand_id
1 'polypeptide(L)'
;MRQDKTIVYTFSLSLSFIVIGGVIAFLGLPTGSGDLILRFDNFHNEVIWTGSIAIYYGILGTVLAISVINLVLAKYVYDKEKFLSYVLAVGNTAITLLFLIATGAIALIN
;
A
#
# COMPACT_ATOMS: atom_id res chain seq x y z
N MET A 1 -1.55 -28.96 -9.54
CA MET A 1 -1.36 -27.61 -8.94
C MET A 1 -2.68 -27.19 -8.27
N ARG A 2 -2.95 -27.65 -7.04
CA ARG A 2 -4.14 -27.24 -6.29
C ARG A 2 -3.81 -25.88 -5.67
N GLN A 3 -4.11 -24.79 -6.38
CA GLN A 3 -3.92 -23.46 -5.83
C GLN A 3 -4.74 -23.32 -4.56
N ASP A 4 -4.10 -22.93 -3.47
CA ASP A 4 -4.81 -22.68 -2.23
C ASP A 4 -5.70 -21.46 -2.39
N LYS A 5 -7.00 -21.63 -2.20
CA LYS A 5 -7.98 -20.55 -2.27
C LYS A 5 -7.62 -19.43 -1.28
N THR A 6 -7.00 -19.79 -0.16
CA THR A 6 -6.59 -18.85 0.88
C THR A 6 -5.60 -17.82 0.34
N ILE A 7 -4.53 -18.26 -0.34
CA ILE A 7 -3.52 -17.33 -0.89
C ILE A 7 -4.16 -16.41 -1.93
N VAL A 8 -5.03 -16.96 -2.78
CA VAL A 8 -5.75 -16.18 -3.79
C VAL A 8 -6.65 -15.13 -3.14
N TYR A 9 -7.41 -15.48 -2.10
CA TYR A 9 -8.24 -14.53 -1.37
C TYR A 9 -7.43 -13.45 -0.67
N THR A 10 -6.31 -13.83 -0.03
CA THR A 10 -5.41 -12.89 0.65
C THR A 10 -4.83 -11.87 -0.32
N PHE A 11 -4.34 -12.30 -1.50
CA PHE A 11 -3.85 -11.37 -2.52
C PHE A 11 -4.97 -10.55 -3.19
N SER A 12 -6.18 -11.11 -3.31
CA SER A 12 -7.34 -10.36 -3.81
C SER A 12 -7.75 -9.25 -2.83
N LEU A 13 -7.65 -9.53 -1.53
CA LEU A 13 -7.87 -8.53 -0.47
C LEU A 13 -6.80 -7.44 -0.50
N SER A 14 -5.52 -7.81 -0.62
CA SER A 14 -4.42 -6.86 -0.84
C SER A 14 -4.68 -5.93 -2.02
N LEU A 15 -5.08 -6.49 -3.17
CA LEU A 15 -5.38 -5.72 -4.36
C LEU A 15 -6.55 -4.77 -4.13
N SER A 16 -7.59 -5.23 -3.41
CA SER A 16 -8.74 -4.40 -3.04
C SER A 16 -8.31 -3.20 -2.19
N PHE A 17 -7.41 -3.38 -1.21
CA PHE A 17 -6.87 -2.27 -0.42
C PHE A 17 -6.10 -1.26 -1.25
N ILE A 18 -5.27 -1.71 -2.20
CA ILE A 18 -4.55 -0.82 -3.11
C ILE A 18 -5.54 -0.04 -3.98
N VAL A 19 -6.55 -0.70 -4.54
CA VAL A 19 -7.57 -0.05 -5.39
C VAL A 19 -8.38 0.98 -4.60
N ILE A 20 -8.87 0.62 -3.41
CA ILE A 20 -9.59 1.55 -2.54
C ILE A 20 -8.69 2.74 -2.16
N GLY A 21 -7.42 2.48 -1.82
CA GLY A 21 -6.44 3.53 -1.54
C GLY A 21 -6.27 4.47 -2.74
N GLY A 22 -6.12 3.92 -3.94
CA GLY A 22 -6.03 4.69 -5.18
C GLY A 22 -7.28 5.55 -5.44
N VAL A 23 -8.49 5.03 -5.16
CA VAL A 23 -9.74 5.80 -5.28
C VAL A 23 -9.79 6.93 -4.26
N ILE A 24 -9.45 6.65 -2.99
CA ILE A 24 -9.38 7.69 -1.94
C ILE A 24 -8.41 8.78 -2.34
N ALA A 25 -7.23 8.40 -2.83
CA ALA A 25 -6.23 9.33 -3.31
C ALA A 25 -6.71 10.16 -4.51
N PHE A 26 -7.38 9.53 -5.48
CA PHE A 26 -7.92 10.24 -6.64
C PHE A 26 -8.98 11.28 -6.25
N LEU A 27 -9.79 11.00 -5.23
CA LEU A 27 -10.86 11.89 -4.77
C LEU A 27 -10.39 12.94 -3.75
N GLY A 28 -9.40 12.61 -2.92
CA GLY A 28 -8.98 13.43 -1.78
C GLY A 28 -7.65 14.15 -1.94
N LEU A 29 -6.85 13.83 -2.96
CA LEU A 29 -5.58 14.54 -3.19
C LEU A 29 -5.76 15.73 -4.14
N PRO A 30 -5.09 16.86 -3.89
CA PRO A 30 -5.09 17.99 -4.81
C PRO A 30 -4.47 17.59 -6.15
N THR A 31 -5.12 17.96 -7.26
CA THR A 31 -4.67 17.66 -8.63
C THR A 31 -3.60 18.62 -9.15
N GLY A 32 -3.25 19.65 -8.37
CA GLY A 32 -2.22 20.64 -8.70
C GLY A 32 -0.82 20.24 -8.21
N SER A 33 0.19 20.96 -8.67
CA SER A 33 1.60 20.82 -8.25
C SER A 33 1.87 21.42 -6.87
N GLY A 34 1.06 21.04 -5.88
CA GLY A 34 1.18 21.43 -4.48
C GLY A 34 1.74 20.31 -3.62
N ASP A 35 2.23 20.67 -2.44
CA ASP A 35 2.66 19.71 -1.44
C ASP A 35 1.44 18.99 -0.82
N LEU A 36 1.62 17.71 -0.51
CA LEU A 36 0.59 16.74 -0.17
C LEU A 36 0.52 16.38 1.33
N ILE A 37 1.59 16.66 2.09
CA ILE A 37 1.77 16.15 3.46
C ILE A 37 2.03 17.30 4.42
N LEU A 38 1.19 17.41 5.45
CA LEU A 38 1.46 18.23 6.64
C LEU A 38 2.43 17.48 7.56
N ARG A 39 3.66 17.95 7.69
CA ARG A 39 4.52 17.59 8.82
C ARG A 39 4.31 18.64 9.91
N PHE A 40 3.76 18.21 11.05
CA PHE A 40 3.80 19.01 12.26
C PHE A 40 5.21 18.95 12.83
N ASP A 41 5.99 20.02 12.66
CA ASP A 41 7.25 20.17 13.37
C ASP A 41 6.97 20.67 14.78
N ASN A 42 6.91 19.76 15.75
CA ASN A 42 6.72 20.11 17.17
C ASN A 42 7.88 20.94 17.74
N PHE A 43 9.05 20.98 17.10
CA PHE A 43 10.22 21.70 17.58
C PHE A 43 10.19 23.18 17.16
N HIS A 44 9.70 23.45 15.95
CA HIS A 44 9.54 24.81 15.41
C HIS A 44 8.10 25.34 15.49
N ASN A 45 7.15 24.49 15.92
CA ASN A 45 5.71 24.79 15.95
C ASN A 45 5.18 25.24 14.58
N GLU A 46 5.75 24.67 13.52
CA GLU A 46 5.45 24.99 12.12
C GLU A 46 4.83 23.80 11.40
N VAL A 47 3.90 24.10 10.50
CA VAL A 47 3.33 23.15 9.56
C VAL A 47 4.22 23.15 8.33
N ILE A 48 5.16 22.20 8.27
CA ILE A 48 6.07 22.06 7.14
C ILE A 48 5.40 21.14 6.12
N TRP A 49 5.08 21.70 4.96
CA TRP A 49 4.61 20.95 3.81
C TRP A 49 5.77 20.10 3.28
N THR A 50 5.74 18.78 3.50
CA THR A 50 6.85 17.87 3.15
C THR A 50 6.34 16.59 2.52
N GLY A 51 5.88 16.69 1.28
CA GLY A 51 5.55 15.55 0.44
C GLY A 51 4.95 16.04 -0.86
N SER A 52 5.21 15.38 -1.98
CA SER A 52 4.63 15.75 -3.27
C SER A 52 3.76 14.62 -3.82
N ILE A 53 2.89 14.96 -4.76
CA ILE A 53 2.06 13.96 -5.45
C ILE A 53 2.92 12.89 -6.15
N ALA A 54 4.12 13.28 -6.60
CA ALA A 54 5.09 12.36 -7.19
C ALA A 54 5.61 11.34 -6.16
N ILE A 55 5.86 11.75 -4.92
CA ILE A 55 6.27 10.83 -3.84
C ILE A 55 5.15 9.82 -3.55
N TYR A 56 3.90 10.29 -3.47
CA TYR A 56 2.74 9.40 -3.27
C TYR A 56 2.65 8.33 -4.37
N TYR A 57 2.69 8.73 -5.65
CA TYR A 57 2.64 7.78 -6.76
C TYR A 57 3.88 6.87 -6.82
N GLY A 58 5.05 7.34 -6.38
CA GLY A 58 6.24 6.50 -6.20
C GLY A 58 6.04 5.41 -5.16
N ILE A 59 5.42 5.73 -4.02
CA ILE A 59 5.06 4.76 -2.98
C ILE A 59 4.03 3.77 -3.52
N LEU A 60 2.97 4.23 -4.19
CA LEU A 60 1.96 3.37 -4.82
C LEU A 60 2.60 2.37 -5.80
N GLY A 61 3.48 2.85 -6.68
CA GLY A 61 4.22 2.01 -7.61
C GLY A 61 5.09 0.96 -6.91
N THR A 62 5.74 1.34 -5.81
CA THR A 62 6.56 0.43 -4.99
C THR A 62 5.70 -0.65 -4.33
N VAL A 63 4.55 -0.28 -3.74
CA VAL A 63 3.62 -1.23 -3.11
C VAL A 63 3.05 -2.21 -4.14
N LEU A 64 2.73 -1.73 -5.35
CA LEU A 64 2.30 -2.59 -6.47
C LEU A 64 3.41 -3.57 -6.88
N ALA A 65 4.64 -3.09 -7.04
CA ALA A 65 5.78 -3.94 -7.42
C ALA A 65 6.04 -5.02 -6.36
N ILE A 66 6.08 -4.65 -5.08
CA ILE A 66 6.24 -5.59 -3.96
C ILE A 66 5.10 -6.61 -3.95
N SER A 67 3.86 -6.18 -4.18
CA SER A 67 2.70 -7.08 -4.22
C SER A 67 2.80 -8.13 -5.32
N VAL A 68 3.26 -7.74 -6.51
CA VAL A 68 3.50 -8.67 -7.62
C VAL A 68 4.62 -9.64 -7.28
N ILE A 69 5.74 -9.15 -6.75
CA ILE A 69 6.88 -9.97 -6.35
C ILE A 69 6.46 -11.00 -5.28
N ASN A 70 5.73 -10.56 -4.26
CA ASN A 70 5.21 -11.42 -3.19
C ASN A 70 4.22 -12.46 -3.72
N LEU A 71 3.37 -12.12 -4.70
CA LEU A 71 2.46 -13.08 -5.32
C LEU A 71 3.21 -14.20 -6.04
N VAL A 72 4.24 -13.84 -6.81
CA VAL A 72 5.07 -14.81 -7.53
C VAL A 72 5.85 -15.68 -6.54
N LEU A 73 6.48 -15.07 -5.53
CA LEU A 73 7.22 -15.80 -4.49
C LEU A 73 6.31 -16.73 -3.69
N ALA A 74 5.15 -16.26 -3.23
CA ALA A 74 4.20 -17.10 -2.52
C ALA A 74 3.80 -18.33 -3.36
N LYS A 75 3.49 -18.13 -4.65
CA LYS A 75 3.16 -19.26 -5.54
C LYS A 75 4.32 -20.24 -5.71
N TYR A 76 5.54 -19.75 -5.86
CA TYR A 76 6.72 -20.61 -6.05
C TYR A 76 7.11 -21.35 -4.78
N VAL A 77 7.02 -20.68 -3.63
CA VAL A 77 7.37 -21.23 -2.32
C VAL A 77 6.29 -22.17 -1.79
N TYR A 78 5.02 -22.02 -2.20
CA TYR A 78 3.91 -22.85 -1.71
C TYR A 78 4.16 -24.36 -1.82
N ASP A 79 4.71 -24.81 -2.95
CA ASP A 79 4.99 -26.23 -3.18
C ASP A 79 6.18 -26.74 -2.35
N LYS A 80 7.04 -25.85 -1.85
CA LYS A 80 8.22 -26.18 -1.03
C LYS A 80 7.95 -26.05 0.47
N GLU A 81 7.36 -24.93 0.87
CA GLU A 81 7.14 -24.57 2.27
C GLU A 81 5.86 -23.72 2.42
N LYS A 82 4.76 -24.38 2.80
CA LYS A 82 3.44 -23.74 2.89
C LYS A 82 3.39 -22.61 3.93
N PHE A 83 4.04 -22.80 5.08
CA PHE A 83 4.07 -21.81 6.15
C PHE A 83 4.64 -20.47 5.66
N LEU A 84 5.80 -20.52 5.01
CA LEU A 84 6.46 -19.33 4.46
C LEU A 84 5.61 -18.66 3.36
N SER A 85 4.95 -19.44 2.51
CA SER A 85 4.01 -18.90 1.53
C SER A 85 2.84 -18.15 2.17
N TYR A 86 2.30 -18.61 3.30
CA TYR A 86 1.24 -17.90 4.00
C TYR A 86 1.76 -16.64 4.69
N VAL A 87 2.94 -16.69 5.28
CA VAL A 87 3.60 -15.50 5.86
C VAL A 87 3.80 -14.41 4.81
N LEU A 88 4.23 -14.78 3.60
CA LEU A 88 4.36 -13.83 2.48
C LEU A 88 3.01 -13.22 2.09
N ALA A 89 1.96 -14.03 1.97
CA ALA A 89 0.62 -13.55 1.60
C ALA A 89 0.02 -12.61 2.66
N VAL A 90 0.06 -13.01 3.93
CA VAL A 90 -0.47 -12.23 5.06
C VAL A 90 0.36 -10.98 5.29
N GLY A 91 1.69 -11.09 5.21
CA GLY A 91 2.60 -9.94 5.29
C GLY A 91 2.34 -8.92 4.19
N ASN A 92 2.10 -9.37 2.95
CA ASN A 92 1.69 -8.49 1.87
C ASN A 92 0.38 -7.77 2.17
N THR A 93 -0.59 -8.48 2.76
CA THR A 93 -1.88 -7.89 3.16
C THR A 93 -1.69 -6.79 4.19
N ALA A 94 -0.87 -7.03 5.21
CA ALA A 94 -0.55 -6.03 6.22
C ALA A 94 0.08 -4.78 5.59
N ILE A 95 1.04 -4.93 4.67
CA ILE A 95 1.66 -3.81 3.94
C ILE A 95 0.61 -3.01 3.16
N THR A 96 -0.26 -3.69 2.41
CA THR A 96 -1.32 -3.02 1.62
C THR A 96 -2.38 -2.35 2.48
N LEU A 97 -2.66 -2.88 3.68
CA LEU A 97 -3.55 -2.27 4.65
C LEU A 97 -2.93 -1.00 5.25
N LEU A 98 -1.64 -1.03 5.61
CA LEU A 98 -0.92 0.15 6.08
C LEU A 98 -0.89 1.25 5.01
N PHE A 99 -0.69 0.87 3.75
CA PHE A 99 -0.77 1.80 2.62
C PHE A 99 -2.15 2.46 2.51
N LEU A 100 -3.24 1.68 2.64
CA LEU A 100 -4.60 2.20 2.64
C LEU A 100 -4.84 3.18 3.79
N ILE A 101 -4.43 2.83 5.01
CA ILE A 101 -4.56 3.69 6.19
C ILE A 101 -3.78 5.00 5.99
N ALA A 102 -2.53 4.91 5.53
CA ALA A 102 -1.70 6.09 5.27
C ALA A 102 -2.34 6.99 4.19
N THR A 103 -2.84 6.40 3.11
CA THR A 103 -3.53 7.14 2.04
C THR A 103 -4.78 7.84 2.58
N GLY A 104 -5.59 7.15 3.39
CA GLY A 104 -6.76 7.72 4.04
C GLY A 104 -6.42 8.88 4.97
N ALA A 105 -5.35 8.75 5.76
CA ALA A 105 -4.89 9.82 6.64
C ALA A 105 -4.44 11.06 5.84
N ILE A 106 -3.69 10.87 4.74
CA ILE A 106 -3.27 11.97 3.86
C ILE A 106 -4.49 12.65 3.23
N ALA A 107 -5.43 11.87 2.68
CA ALA A 107 -6.63 12.38 2.04
C ALA A 107 -7.61 13.07 3.00
N LEU A 108 -7.60 12.74 4.29
CA LEU A 108 -8.41 13.42 5.32
C LEU A 108 -7.84 14.78 5.73
N ILE A 109 -6.53 14.94 5.58
CA ILE A 109 -5.80 16.15 5.97
C ILE A 109 -5.87 17.22 4.87
N ASN A 110 -5.96 16.79 3.61
CA ASN A 110 -6.14 17.67 2.45
C ASN A 110 -7.62 17.97 2.20
#